data_AF-K2DME4-F1
#
_entry.id   AF-K2DME4-F1
#
_cell.length_a   1.000
_cell.length_b   1.000
_cell.length_c   1.000
_cell.angle_alpha   90.00
_cell.angle_beta   90.00
_cell.angle_gamma   90.00
#
_symmetry.space_group_name_H-M   'P 1'
#
loop_
_entity.id
_entity.type
_entity.pdbx_description
1 polymer ?
#
loop_
_entity_poly.entity_id
_entity_poly.type
_entity_poly.pdbx_seq_one_letter_code
_entity_poly.pdbx_strand_id
1 'polypeptide(L)' 'AIEEGSTDRLNDVVAIVRSTGALEAARTAAYAEARRAMAAAEQLPAGNYATSLLQLAAQLLERRA' A
#
# COMPACT_ATOMS: atom_id res chain seq x y z
N ALA A 1 -17.52 18.16 -22.15
CA ALA A 1 -16.07 18.20 -21.89
C ALA A 1 -15.88 18.47 -20.40
N ILE A 2 -15.09 17.65 -19.70
CA ILE A 2 -14.49 18.00 -18.40
C ILE A 2 -13.01 18.10 -18.72
N GLU A 3 -12.57 19.27 -19.20
CA GLU A 3 -11.23 19.44 -19.80
C GLU A 3 -10.27 20.25 -18.92
N GLU A 4 -10.77 20.88 -17.85
CA GLU A 4 -9.93 21.48 -16.81
C GLU A 4 -10.44 21.02 -15.44
N GLY A 5 -9.81 19.97 -14.91
CA GLY A 5 -9.99 19.60 -13.51
C GLY A 5 -9.36 20.70 -12.64
N SER A 6 -10.15 21.67 -12.20
CA SER A 6 -9.71 22.71 -11.26
C SER A 6 -9.06 22.05 -10.04
N THR A 7 -7.75 22.24 -9.92
CA THR A 7 -6.93 21.73 -8.81
C THR A 7 -7.13 22.52 -7.52
N ASP A 8 -7.89 23.62 -7.58
CA ASP A 8 -8.14 24.54 -6.48
C ASP A 8 -8.71 23.83 -5.24
N ARG A 9 -9.47 22.75 -5.46
CA ARG A 9 -10.07 21.93 -4.39
C ARG A 9 -9.25 20.71 -3.98
N LEU A 10 -8.08 20.46 -4.60
CA LEU A 10 -7.25 19.31 -4.20
C LEU A 10 -6.77 19.43 -2.75
N ASN A 11 -6.53 20.65 -2.26
CA ASN A 11 -6.17 20.87 -0.86
C ASN A 11 -7.30 20.47 0.09
N ASP A 12 -8.56 20.76 -0.25
CA ASP A 12 -9.72 20.37 0.53
C ASP A 12 -9.86 18.84 0.57
N VAL A 13 -9.67 18.19 -0.58
CA VAL A 13 -9.68 16.71 -0.67
C VAL A 13 -8.57 16.10 0.20
N VAL A 14 -7.35 16.65 0.15
CA VAL A 14 -6.23 16.19 0.99
C VAL A 14 -6.54 16.39 2.47
N ALA A 15 -7.15 17.51 2.86
CA ALA A 15 -7.55 17.78 4.24
C ALA A 15 -8.62 16.78 4.73
N ILE A 16 -9.60 16.43 3.88
CA ILE A 16 -10.60 15.41 4.17
C ILE A 16 -9.94 14.03 4.33
N VAL A 17 -9.06 13.63 3.41
CA VAL A 17 -8.35 12.35 3.48
C VAL A 17 -7.51 12.23 4.77
N ARG A 18 -6.86 13.31 5.19
CA ARG A 18 -6.07 13.34 6.43
C ARG A 18 -6.96 13.32 7.68
N SER A 19 -8.03 14.10 7.72
CA SER A 19 -8.92 14.20 8.89
C SER A 19 -9.79 12.96 9.12
N THR A 20 -10.11 12.22 8.06
CA THR A 20 -10.90 10.98 8.15
C THR A 20 -10.09 9.76 8.58
N GLY A 21 -8.75 9.88 8.65
CA GLY A 21 -7.88 8.73 8.91
C GLY A 21 -7.79 7.76 7.73
N ALA A 22 -8.22 8.16 6.53
CA ALA A 22 -8.20 7.30 5.35
C ALA A 22 -6.78 6.80 4.99
N LEU A 23 -5.75 7.60 5.30
CA LEU A 23 -4.35 7.19 5.12
C LEU A 23 -3.97 6.02 6.05
N GLU A 24 -4.41 6.07 7.31
CA GLU A 24 -4.17 4.99 8.28
C GLU A 24 -4.92 3.72 7.89
N ALA A 25 -6.18 3.84 7.46
CA ALA A 25 -6.95 2.70 6.97
C ALA A 25 -6.29 2.03 5.74
N ALA A 26 -5.83 2.84 4.78
CA ALA A 26 -5.09 2.34 3.62
C ALA A 26 -3.78 1.65 4.03
N ARG A 27 -3.08 2.19 5.03
CA ARG A 27 -1.86 1.60 5.59
C ARG A 27 -2.15 0.23 6.23
N THR A 28 -3.16 0.14 7.08
CA THR A 28 -3.57 -1.14 7.71
C THR A 28 -3.93 -2.18 6.65
N ALA A 29 -4.67 -1.79 5.60
CA ALA A 29 -5.01 -2.69 4.51
C ALA A 29 -3.76 -3.18 3.76
N ALA A 30 -2.81 -2.29 3.48
CA ALA A 30 -1.54 -2.66 2.84
C ALA A 30 -0.72 -3.63 3.71
N TYR A 31 -0.64 -3.41 5.03
CA TYR A 31 0.00 -4.34 5.95
C TYR A 31 -0.65 -5.73 5.91
N ALA A 32 -1.98 -5.78 5.93
CA ALA A 32 -2.72 -7.04 5.88
C ALA A 32 -2.49 -7.80 4.56
N GLU A 33 -2.46 -7.10 3.43
CA GLU A 33 -2.16 -7.69 2.12
C GLU A 33 -0.73 -8.22 2.04
N ALA A 34 0.27 -7.45 2.49
CA ALA A 34 1.66 -7.90 2.49
C ALA A 34 1.86 -9.16 3.34
N ARG A 35 1.21 -9.25 4.51
CA ARG A 35 1.22 -10.48 5.33
C ARG A 35 0.59 -11.66 4.60
N ARG A 36 -0.51 -11.46 3.88
CA ARG A 36 -1.11 -12.51 3.05
C ARG A 36 -0.18 -12.96 1.93
N ALA A 37 0.50 -12.03 1.27
CA ALA A 37 1.48 -12.35 0.22
C ALA A 37 2.66 -13.16 0.78
N MET A 38 3.19 -12.79 1.95
CA MET A 38 4.26 -13.54 2.62
C MET A 38 3.83 -14.97 2.95
N ALA A 39 2.66 -15.13 3.58
CA ALA A 39 2.13 -16.45 3.94
C ALA A 39 1.92 -17.36 2.71
N ALA A 40 1.54 -16.79 1.56
CA ALA A 40 1.43 -17.52 0.31
C ALA A 40 2.81 -17.91 -0.27
N ALA A 41 3.78 -16.99 -0.23
CA ALA A 41 5.13 -17.24 -0.71
C ALA A 41 5.87 -18.31 0.11
N GLU A 42 5.59 -18.41 1.41
CA GLU A 42 6.12 -19.46 2.29
C GLU A 42 5.68 -20.88 1.90
N GLN A 43 4.59 -21.03 1.13
CA GLN A 43 4.13 -22.34 0.64
C GLN A 43 4.89 -22.81 -0.61
N LEU A 44 5.70 -21.95 -1.22
CA LEU A 44 6.49 -22.30 -2.40
C LEU A 44 7.73 -23.11 -2.00
N PRO A 45 8.21 -24.02 -2.86
CA PRO A 45 9.49 -24.66 -2.65
C PRO A 45 10.60 -23.63 -2.46
N ALA A 46 11.52 -23.89 -1.52
CA ALA A 46 12.63 -23.00 -1.24
C ALA A 46 13.45 -22.73 -2.51
N GLY A 47 13.72 -21.46 -2.77
CA GLY A 47 14.46 -21.03 -3.95
C GLY A 47 14.46 -19.52 -4.09
N ASN A 48 15.30 -19.02 -5.00
CA ASN A 48 15.54 -17.58 -5.17
C ASN A 48 14.24 -16.80 -5.44
N TYR A 49 13.28 -17.38 -6.17
CA TYR A 49 12.00 -16.76 -6.46
C TYR A 49 11.12 -16.57 -5.21
N ALA A 50 11.04 -17.58 -4.34
CA ALA A 50 10.30 -17.49 -3.08
C ALA A 50 10.94 -16.44 -2.16
N THR A 51 12.28 -16.41 -2.08
CA THR A 51 13.03 -15.40 -1.33
C THR A 51 12.78 -13.99 -1.87
N SER A 52 12.81 -13.78 -3.19
CA SER A 52 12.55 -12.46 -3.78
C SER A 52 11.12 -11.98 -3.55
N LEU A 53 10.12 -12.88 -3.58
CA LEU A 53 8.73 -12.52 -3.27
C LEU A 53 8.57 -12.09 -1.80
N LEU A 54 9.24 -12.79 -0.87
CA LEU A 54 9.25 -12.42 0.55
C LEU A 54 9.91 -11.07 0.78
N GLN A 55 11.06 -10.82 0.13
CA GLN A 55 11.75 -9.53 0.21
C GLN A 55 10.91 -8.38 -0.34
N LEU A 56 10.25 -8.59 -1.48
CA LEU A 56 9.35 -7.59 -2.07
C LEU A 56 8.18 -7.26 -1.13
N ALA A 57 7.55 -8.28 -0.55
CA ALA A 57 6.45 -8.08 0.40
C ALA A 57 6.91 -7.36 1.67
N ALA A 58 8.11 -7.66 2.18
CA ALA A 58 8.69 -6.95 3.32
C ALA A 58 8.97 -5.47 3.02
N GLN A 59 9.49 -5.15 1.82
CA GLN A 59 9.74 -3.76 1.43
C GLN A 59 8.45 -2.91 1.31
N LEU A 60 7.31 -3.53 0.98
CA LEU A 60 6.01 -2.84 1.00
C LEU A 60 5.63 -2.37 2.42
N LEU A 61 6.15 -3.03 3.46
CA LEU A 61 5.92 -2.67 4.86
C LEU A 61 6.82 -1.54 5.36
N GLU A 62 7.98 -1.34 4.71
CA GLU A 62 8.99 -0.35 5.12
C GLU A 62 8.80 1.02 4.44
N ARG A 63 8.00 1.11 3.38
CA ARG A 63 7.92 2.34 2.57
C ARG A 63 7.16 3.45 3.30
N ARG A 64 7.93 4.29 4.02
CA ARG A 64 7.56 5.50 4.79
C ARG A 64 7.13 5.27 6.24
N ALA A 65 7.95 4.52 7.00
CA ALA A 65 8.22 4.93 8.38
C ALA A 65 8.98 6.27 8.41
#